data_AF-W4RIR8-F1
#
_entry.id   AF-W4RIR8-F1
#
_cell.length_a   1.000
_cell.length_b   1.000
_cell.length_c   1.000
_cell.angle_alpha   90.00
_cell.angle_beta   90.00
_cell.angle_gamma   90.00
#
_symmetry.space_group_name_H-M   'P 1'
#
loop_
_entity.id
_entity.type
_entity.pdbx_description
1 polymer ?
#
loop_
_entity_poly.entity_id
_entity_poly.type
_entity_poly.pdbx_seq_one_letter_code
_entity_poly.pdbx_strand_id
1 'polypeptide(L)'
;MKNYRSILKVMAALALIMSFVQFSEVDQRAEAFTSQVLQQGSVGEDVIELQSRLKHIGFYNGKIDGVFGWGTYWALRNFQYEFGLKIDGIAGWQTKLKLAKATPNAKIAWGGEKTGGGTASGGTQNKTAPKPAAATNTPNGFSQNDIQLMANAVYGEARGEPYTGQVAVAAVILNRLDSATFPNTISGVIFEPRAFTAVLMAKSG
;
A
#
# COMPACT_ATOMS: atom_id res chain seq x y z
N MET A 1 49.46 -38.15 26.30
CA MET A 1 48.86 -38.35 24.95
C MET A 1 47.38 -38.76 24.95
N LYS A 2 46.83 -39.46 25.97
CA LYS A 2 45.42 -39.90 25.99
C LYS A 2 44.39 -38.75 26.05
N ASN A 3 44.75 -37.63 26.68
CA ASN A 3 43.83 -36.52 26.97
C ASN A 3 43.50 -35.68 25.73
N TYR A 4 44.45 -35.55 24.79
CA TYR A 4 44.25 -34.85 23.53
C TYR A 4 43.22 -35.52 22.62
N ARG A 5 43.11 -36.86 22.67
CA ARG A 5 42.11 -37.61 21.89
C ARG A 5 40.68 -37.36 22.37
N SER A 6 40.47 -37.13 23.67
CA SER A 6 39.16 -36.80 24.23
C SER A 6 38.79 -35.35 23.95
N ILE A 7 39.74 -34.42 24.07
CA ILE A 7 39.55 -33.00 23.75
C ILE A 7 39.24 -32.83 22.25
N LEU A 8 39.94 -33.55 21.37
CA LEU A 8 39.69 -33.49 19.91
C LEU A 8 38.28 -33.96 19.53
N LYS A 9 37.72 -34.97 20.24
CA LYS A 9 36.35 -35.44 20.03
C LYS A 9 35.29 -34.44 20.51
N VAL A 10 35.54 -33.78 21.64
CA VAL A 10 34.64 -32.73 22.17
C VAL A 10 34.65 -31.49 21.27
N MET A 11 35.82 -31.09 20.76
CA MET A 11 35.94 -29.99 19.79
C MET A 11 35.27 -30.33 18.45
N ALA A 12 35.38 -31.58 17.98
CA ALA A 12 34.68 -32.05 16.79
C ALA A 12 33.14 -32.10 16.96
N ALA A 13 32.66 -32.51 18.14
CA ALA A 13 31.23 -32.51 18.46
C ALA A 13 30.66 -31.08 18.59
N LEU A 14 31.41 -30.16 19.19
CA LEU A 14 31.03 -28.74 19.27
C LEU A 14 31.05 -28.07 17.88
N ALA A 15 32.00 -28.39 17.02
CA ALA A 15 32.02 -27.91 15.64
C ALA A 15 30.84 -28.45 14.80
N LEU A 16 30.42 -29.70 15.05
CA LEU A 16 29.22 -30.29 14.42
C LEU A 16 27.92 -29.61 14.87
N ILE A 17 27.82 -29.26 16.16
CA ILE A 17 26.65 -28.56 16.70
C ILE A 17 26.61 -27.10 16.22
N MET A 18 27.76 -26.43 16.10
CA MET A 18 27.88 -25.08 15.56
C MET A 18 27.60 -25.02 14.04
N SER A 19 27.82 -26.13 13.32
CA SER A 19 27.47 -26.26 11.89
C SER A 19 25.97 -26.44 11.62
N PHE A 20 25.18 -26.78 12.65
CA PHE A 20 23.73 -26.91 12.54
C PHE A 20 22.99 -25.57 12.71
N VAL A 21 23.70 -24.50 13.09
CA VAL A 21 23.18 -23.12 13.10
C VAL A 21 23.41 -22.46 11.73
N GLN A 22 22.98 -23.14 10.67
CA GLN A 22 22.70 -22.51 9.39
C GLN A 22 21.18 -22.38 9.27
N PHE A 23 20.60 -21.56 10.17
CA PHE A 23 19.27 -21.03 9.91
C PHE A 23 19.44 -20.00 8.81
N SER A 24 19.40 -20.49 7.57
CA SER A 24 19.29 -19.65 6.39
C SER A 24 17.96 -18.91 6.51
N GLU A 25 18.00 -17.65 6.96
CA GLU A 25 16.99 -16.68 6.55
C GLU A 25 17.11 -16.58 5.04
N VAL A 26 16.36 -17.42 4.34
CA VAL A 26 16.14 -17.26 2.91
C VAL A 26 15.48 -15.90 2.78
N ASP A 27 16.29 -14.94 2.35
CA ASP A 27 15.92 -13.59 2.02
C ASP A 27 14.86 -13.69 0.91
N GLN A 28 13.59 -13.84 1.31
CA GLN A 28 12.44 -13.94 0.42
C GLN A 28 12.25 -12.56 -0.21
N ARG A 29 13.10 -12.23 -1.18
CA ARG A 29 12.74 -11.24 -2.19
C ARG A 29 11.42 -11.73 -2.74
N ALA A 30 10.39 -10.91 -2.68
CA ALA A 30 9.12 -11.25 -3.27
C ALA A 30 9.36 -11.45 -4.77
N GLU A 31 9.61 -12.69 -5.22
CA GLU A 31 9.80 -13.05 -6.64
C GLU A 31 8.60 -12.62 -7.51
N ALA A 32 7.52 -12.18 -6.87
CA ALA A 32 6.32 -11.62 -7.46
C ALA A 32 6.49 -10.21 -8.04
N PHE A 33 7.49 -9.43 -7.62
CA PHE A 33 7.66 -8.04 -8.06
C PHE A 33 9.05 -7.79 -8.61
N THR A 34 9.14 -6.98 -9.66
CA THR A 34 10.42 -6.39 -10.06
C THR A 34 10.91 -5.37 -9.02
N SER A 35 12.14 -4.89 -9.18
CA SER A 35 12.72 -3.83 -8.35
C SER A 35 12.12 -2.44 -8.59
N GLN A 36 11.21 -2.28 -9.56
CA GLN A 36 10.58 -1.00 -9.87
C GLN A 36 9.81 -0.45 -8.66
N VAL A 37 9.96 0.82 -8.33
CA VAL A 37 9.09 1.47 -7.36
C VAL A 37 7.76 1.79 -8.03
N LEU A 38 6.65 1.33 -7.44
CA LEU A 38 5.31 1.60 -7.98
C LEU A 38 4.66 2.76 -7.24
N GLN A 39 4.09 3.67 -8.00
CA GLN A 39 3.35 4.83 -7.50
C GLN A 39 2.24 5.19 -8.49
N GLN A 40 1.39 6.12 -8.13
CA GLN A 40 0.36 6.62 -9.03
C GLN A 40 0.94 7.01 -10.40
N GLY A 41 0.28 6.55 -11.47
CA GLY A 41 0.72 6.71 -12.86
C GLY A 41 1.61 5.58 -13.38
N SER A 42 2.09 4.69 -12.51
CA SER A 42 2.77 3.47 -12.95
C SER A 42 1.81 2.56 -13.72
N VAL A 43 2.34 1.81 -14.67
CA VAL A 43 1.59 0.84 -15.46
C VAL A 43 2.39 -0.45 -15.63
N GLY A 44 1.72 -1.56 -15.92
CA GLY A 44 2.35 -2.82 -16.31
C GLY A 44 2.13 -3.97 -15.33
N GLU A 45 2.91 -5.04 -15.51
CA GLU A 45 2.74 -6.33 -14.81
C GLU A 45 2.86 -6.20 -13.30
N ASP A 46 3.83 -5.43 -12.82
CA ASP A 46 4.01 -5.14 -11.39
C ASP A 46 2.78 -4.47 -10.76
N VAL A 47 2.03 -3.67 -11.54
CA VAL A 47 0.78 -3.04 -11.09
C VAL A 47 -0.37 -4.04 -11.09
N ILE A 48 -0.44 -4.92 -12.09
CA ILE A 48 -1.40 -6.04 -12.13
C ILE A 48 -1.21 -6.91 -10.88
N GLU A 49 0.03 -7.24 -10.54
CA GLU A 49 0.37 -8.03 -9.35
C GLU A 49 -0.06 -7.32 -8.07
N LEU A 50 0.28 -6.02 -7.96
CA LEU A 50 -0.11 -5.18 -6.83
C LEU A 50 -1.63 -5.18 -6.65
N GLN A 51 -2.38 -4.90 -7.71
CA GLN A 51 -3.84 -4.88 -7.71
C GLN A 51 -4.43 -6.25 -7.37
N SER A 52 -3.87 -7.34 -7.92
CA SER A 52 -4.32 -8.71 -7.67
C SER A 52 -4.16 -9.10 -6.21
N ARG A 53 -3.00 -8.82 -5.63
CA ARG A 53 -2.71 -9.10 -4.21
C ARG A 53 -3.58 -8.26 -3.30
N LEU A 54 -3.66 -6.94 -3.52
CA LEU A 54 -4.53 -6.06 -2.74
C LEU A 54 -6.00 -6.51 -2.81
N LYS A 55 -6.45 -7.00 -3.97
CA LYS A 55 -7.79 -7.57 -4.13
C LYS A 55 -7.98 -8.87 -3.37
N HIS A 56 -7.00 -9.76 -3.38
CA HIS A 56 -7.03 -11.03 -2.66
C HIS A 56 -7.21 -10.85 -1.15
N ILE A 57 -6.61 -9.81 -0.57
CA ILE A 57 -6.76 -9.46 0.86
C ILE A 57 -7.84 -8.39 1.12
N GLY A 58 -8.68 -8.09 0.13
CA GLY A 58 -9.87 -7.24 0.31
C GLY A 58 -9.64 -5.74 0.36
N PHE A 59 -8.44 -5.26 0.04
CA PHE A 59 -8.13 -3.82 -0.01
C PHE A 59 -8.50 -3.17 -1.33
N TYR A 60 -8.62 -3.95 -2.41
CA TYR A 60 -8.91 -3.43 -3.75
C TYR A 60 -10.11 -4.13 -4.40
N ASN A 61 -11.15 -3.36 -4.73
CA ASN A 61 -12.37 -3.90 -5.34
C ASN A 61 -12.48 -3.60 -6.84
N GLY A 62 -11.55 -2.80 -7.39
CA GLY A 62 -11.53 -2.42 -8.81
C GLY A 62 -11.16 -3.55 -9.76
N LYS A 63 -11.12 -3.21 -11.05
CA LYS A 63 -10.62 -4.12 -12.10
C LYS A 63 -9.10 -4.20 -12.01
N ILE A 64 -8.56 -5.39 -12.19
CA ILE A 64 -7.11 -5.57 -12.37
C ILE A 64 -6.81 -5.21 -13.82
N ASP A 65 -6.34 -3.99 -14.05
CA ASP A 65 -6.11 -3.41 -15.37
C ASP A 65 -4.63 -3.03 -15.60
N GLY A 66 -3.80 -3.17 -14.57
CA GLY A 66 -2.37 -2.83 -14.65
C GLY A 66 -2.10 -1.34 -14.70
N VAL A 67 -3.09 -0.50 -14.37
CA VAL A 67 -2.93 0.96 -14.28
C VAL A 67 -3.01 1.39 -12.82
N PHE A 68 -1.93 1.99 -12.33
CA PHE A 68 -1.86 2.49 -10.95
C PHE A 68 -2.58 3.83 -10.90
N GLY A 69 -3.91 3.76 -10.98
CA GLY A 69 -4.80 4.89 -10.78
C GLY A 69 -5.10 5.14 -9.30
N TRP A 70 -5.99 6.08 -9.08
CA TRP A 70 -6.41 6.47 -7.73
C TRP A 70 -7.01 5.34 -6.91
N GLY A 71 -7.77 4.42 -7.51
CA GLY A 71 -8.31 3.27 -6.79
C GLY A 71 -7.22 2.37 -6.21
N THR A 72 -6.13 2.15 -6.97
CA THR A 72 -4.98 1.36 -6.52
C THR A 72 -4.18 2.11 -5.45
N TYR A 73 -4.01 3.43 -5.59
CA TYR A 73 -3.40 4.28 -4.57
C TYR A 73 -4.11 4.18 -3.23
N TRP A 74 -5.43 4.27 -3.22
CA TRP A 74 -6.24 4.16 -2.01
C TRP A 74 -6.17 2.78 -1.37
N ALA A 75 -6.28 1.72 -2.18
CA ALA A 75 -6.11 0.36 -1.70
C ALA A 75 -4.73 0.15 -1.06
N LEU A 76 -3.67 0.68 -1.69
CA LEU A 76 -2.32 0.57 -1.18
C LEU A 76 -2.13 1.33 0.13
N ARG A 77 -2.66 2.55 0.25
CA ARG A 77 -2.58 3.33 1.50
C ARG A 77 -3.33 2.64 2.64
N ASN A 78 -4.51 2.08 2.38
CA ASN A 78 -5.26 1.32 3.39
C ASN A 78 -4.48 0.08 3.83
N PHE A 79 -3.84 -0.62 2.89
CA PHE A 79 -2.95 -1.73 3.21
C PHE A 79 -1.74 -1.25 4.05
N GLN A 80 -1.09 -0.15 3.66
CA GLN A 80 0.02 0.40 4.42
C GLN A 80 -0.38 0.76 5.85
N TYR A 81 -1.55 1.38 6.04
CA TYR A 81 -2.12 1.68 7.35
C TYR A 81 -2.32 0.41 8.20
N GLU A 82 -3.06 -0.58 7.67
CA GLU A 82 -3.41 -1.80 8.40
C GLU A 82 -2.16 -2.59 8.83
N PHE A 83 -1.12 -2.61 7.99
CA PHE A 83 0.10 -3.38 8.23
C PHE A 83 1.21 -2.58 8.93
N GLY A 84 0.91 -1.38 9.43
CA GLY A 84 1.83 -0.53 10.20
C GLY A 84 3.01 -0.02 9.38
N LEU A 85 2.81 0.22 8.08
CA LEU A 85 3.80 0.76 7.18
C LEU A 85 3.66 2.28 7.06
N LYS A 86 4.68 2.92 6.47
CA LYS A 86 4.57 4.31 6.04
C LYS A 86 3.45 4.45 4.99
N ILE A 87 2.53 5.38 5.19
CA ILE A 87 1.29 5.54 4.41
C ILE A 87 1.49 6.56 3.27
N ASP A 88 2.54 6.36 2.46
CA ASP A 88 2.93 7.27 1.37
C ASP A 88 2.33 6.90 0.01
N GLY A 89 1.59 5.78 -0.08
CA GLY A 89 0.99 5.32 -1.33
C GLY A 89 2.01 4.85 -2.37
N ILE A 90 3.24 4.56 -1.93
CA ILE A 90 4.33 4.04 -2.77
C ILE A 90 4.57 2.56 -2.44
N ALA A 91 4.51 1.71 -3.45
CA ALA A 91 4.86 0.30 -3.35
C ALA A 91 6.37 0.14 -3.54
N GLY A 92 7.13 0.56 -2.52
CA GLY A 92 8.55 0.30 -2.40
C GLY A 92 8.84 -1.12 -1.90
N TRP A 93 10.12 -1.42 -1.70
CA TRP A 93 10.58 -2.75 -1.26
C TRP A 93 9.84 -3.29 -0.03
N GLN A 94 9.76 -2.50 1.05
CA GLN A 94 9.13 -2.92 2.29
C GLN A 94 7.63 -3.21 2.12
N THR A 95 6.93 -2.37 1.36
CA THR A 95 5.50 -2.54 1.07
C THR A 95 5.27 -3.77 0.22
N LYS A 96 6.05 -3.97 -0.85
CA LYS A 96 5.98 -5.16 -1.71
C LYS A 96 6.26 -6.44 -0.93
N LEU A 97 7.29 -6.44 -0.07
CA LEU A 97 7.64 -7.59 0.78
C LEU A 97 6.52 -7.93 1.76
N LYS A 98 5.99 -6.92 2.46
CA LYS A 98 4.88 -7.12 3.41
C LYS A 98 3.64 -7.66 2.68
N LEU A 99 3.33 -7.10 1.51
CA LEU A 99 2.18 -7.53 0.71
C LEU A 99 2.34 -8.98 0.26
N ALA A 100 3.51 -9.36 -0.25
CA ALA A 100 3.80 -10.73 -0.66
C ALA A 100 3.67 -11.73 0.51
N LYS A 101 4.22 -11.40 1.69
CA LYS A 101 4.08 -12.20 2.91
C LYS A 101 2.63 -12.34 3.37
N ALA A 102 1.81 -11.30 3.20
CA ALA A 102 0.39 -11.32 3.52
C ALA A 102 -0.46 -12.11 2.50
N THR A 103 0.11 -12.44 1.33
CA THR A 103 -0.59 -13.08 0.21
C THR A 103 0.14 -14.31 -0.34
N PRO A 104 0.49 -15.30 0.50
CA PRO A 104 1.31 -16.44 0.07
C PRO A 104 0.62 -17.34 -0.97
N ASN A 105 -0.72 -17.38 -0.98
CA ASN A 105 -1.54 -18.21 -1.87
C ASN A 105 -2.39 -17.39 -2.85
N ALA A 106 -2.04 -16.12 -3.10
CA ALA A 106 -2.79 -15.31 -4.05
C ALA A 106 -2.75 -15.96 -5.44
N LYS A 107 -3.93 -16.33 -5.96
CA LYS A 107 -4.08 -16.69 -7.37
C LYS A 107 -3.89 -15.44 -8.20
N ILE A 108 -2.69 -15.30 -8.76
CA ILE A 108 -2.34 -14.23 -9.66
C ILE A 108 -3.11 -14.38 -10.96
N ALA A 109 -3.72 -13.28 -11.42
CA ALA A 109 -4.53 -13.24 -12.65
C ALA A 109 -3.67 -13.36 -13.92
N TRP A 110 -2.34 -13.38 -13.77
CA TRP A 110 -1.38 -13.51 -14.85
C TRP A 110 -0.68 -14.87 -14.78
N GLY A 111 -0.91 -15.70 -15.80
CA GLY A 111 -0.13 -16.90 -16.05
C GLY A 111 1.07 -16.52 -16.89
N GLY A 112 2.19 -16.22 -16.23
CA GLY A 112 3.43 -15.87 -16.90
C GLY A 112 4.65 -16.34 -16.11
N GLU A 113 5.50 -17.04 -16.83
CA GLU A 113 6.64 -17.82 -16.38
C GLU A 113 7.82 -16.94 -15.95
N LYS A 114 8.65 -17.49 -15.05
CA LYS A 114 9.83 -16.85 -14.48
C LYS A 114 10.85 -16.42 -15.55
N THR A 115 11.27 -15.16 -15.51
CA THR A 115 12.64 -14.74 -15.88
C THR A 115 13.04 -13.67 -14.85
N GLY A 116 14.02 -13.85 -13.97
CA GLY A 116 15.36 -14.34 -14.23
C GLY A 116 16.32 -13.16 -14.37
N GLY A 117 16.73 -12.57 -13.25
CA GLY A 117 18.02 -11.89 -13.06
C GLY A 117 18.40 -10.69 -13.95
N GLY A 118 18.39 -9.50 -13.33
CA GLY A 118 19.43 -8.48 -13.53
C GLY A 118 19.36 -7.60 -14.77
N THR A 119 19.16 -6.30 -14.56
CA THR A 119 20.12 -5.21 -14.86
C THR A 119 19.39 -3.87 -14.75
N ALA A 120 19.91 -3.00 -13.90
CA ALA A 120 19.55 -1.59 -13.89
C ALA A 120 20.01 -0.95 -15.21
N SER A 121 19.13 -0.28 -15.96
CA SER A 121 19.49 0.92 -16.71
C SER A 121 18.27 1.59 -17.35
N GLY A 122 18.12 2.89 -17.10
CA GLY A 122 18.05 3.86 -18.20
C GLY A 122 16.80 3.87 -19.08
N GLY A 123 15.83 4.69 -18.66
CA GLY A 123 15.23 5.77 -19.45
C GLY A 123 14.61 5.46 -20.82
N THR A 124 13.37 5.92 -21.02
CA THR A 124 13.04 6.90 -22.07
C THR A 124 11.67 7.50 -21.78
N GLN A 125 11.64 8.83 -21.68
CA GLN A 125 10.43 9.64 -21.69
C GLN A 125 9.67 9.35 -22.99
N ASN A 126 8.38 9.03 -22.91
CA ASN A 126 7.51 9.30 -24.04
C ASN A 126 6.29 10.11 -23.61
N LYS A 127 6.29 11.36 -24.06
CA LYS A 127 5.19 12.31 -23.99
C LYS A 127 4.06 11.77 -24.86
N THR A 128 2.99 11.30 -24.23
CA THR A 128 1.65 11.43 -24.80
C THR A 128 0.88 12.40 -23.92
N ALA A 129 0.57 13.55 -24.50
CA ALA A 129 -0.10 14.66 -23.84
C ALA A 129 -1.38 14.18 -23.14
N PRO A 130 -1.61 14.52 -21.86
CA PRO A 130 -2.89 14.28 -21.24
C PRO A 130 -3.93 15.15 -21.95
N LYS A 131 -4.91 14.49 -22.57
CA LYS A 131 -6.18 15.12 -22.99
C LYS A 131 -6.74 15.87 -21.78
N PRO A 132 -7.12 17.15 -21.90
CA PRO A 132 -7.49 17.96 -20.75
C PRO A 132 -8.79 17.42 -20.14
N ALA A 133 -8.67 16.63 -19.07
CA ALA A 133 -9.76 16.46 -18.13
C ALA A 133 -10.00 17.84 -17.52
N ALA A 134 -11.29 18.23 -17.51
CA ALA A 134 -11.77 19.56 -17.15
C ALA A 134 -10.96 20.22 -16.03
N ALA A 135 -10.65 21.51 -16.22
CA ALA A 135 -10.03 22.35 -15.21
C ALA A 135 -10.85 22.26 -13.91
N THR A 136 -10.42 21.37 -13.03
CA THR A 136 -11.08 21.15 -11.76
C THR A 136 -10.33 22.05 -10.80
N ASN A 137 -10.99 23.12 -10.35
CA ASN A 137 -10.43 24.07 -9.39
C ASN A 137 -10.31 23.37 -8.02
N THR A 138 -9.38 22.41 -7.89
CA THR A 138 -9.03 21.80 -6.62
C THR A 138 -8.02 22.69 -5.90
N PRO A 139 -8.25 23.03 -4.62
CA PRO A 139 -7.26 23.73 -3.82
C PRO A 139 -5.92 22.98 -3.81
N ASN A 140 -4.81 23.72 -3.90
CA ASN A 140 -3.46 23.15 -3.86
C ASN A 140 -3.29 22.29 -2.60
N GLY A 141 -2.72 21.09 -2.75
CA GLY A 141 -2.50 20.15 -1.64
C GLY A 141 -3.59 19.08 -1.47
N PHE A 142 -4.69 19.14 -2.23
CA PHE A 142 -5.76 18.13 -2.19
C PHE A 142 -5.98 17.48 -3.55
N SER A 143 -6.18 16.15 -3.57
CA SER A 143 -6.57 15.43 -4.79
C SER A 143 -8.06 15.52 -5.04
N GLN A 144 -8.49 15.25 -6.28
CA GLN A 144 -9.92 15.17 -6.63
C GLN A 144 -10.69 14.15 -5.76
N ASN A 145 -10.04 13.06 -5.33
CA ASN A 145 -10.67 12.09 -4.44
C ASN A 145 -10.74 12.56 -2.99
N ASP A 146 -9.79 13.36 -2.52
CA ASP A 146 -9.87 13.97 -1.19
C ASP A 146 -11.06 14.93 -1.13
N ILE A 147 -11.22 15.74 -2.18
CA ILE A 147 -12.39 16.60 -2.33
C ILE A 147 -13.68 15.78 -2.42
N GLN A 148 -13.68 14.66 -3.16
CA GLN A 148 -14.86 13.79 -3.25
C GLN A 148 -15.18 13.09 -1.92
N LEU A 149 -14.18 12.62 -1.18
CA LEU A 149 -14.35 11.99 0.13
C LEU A 149 -14.90 13.01 1.12
N MET A 150 -14.32 14.20 1.17
CA MET A 150 -14.81 15.31 2.01
C MET A 150 -16.23 15.70 1.61
N ALA A 151 -16.52 15.82 0.31
CA ALA A 151 -17.86 16.12 -0.18
C ALA A 151 -18.88 15.05 0.22
N ASN A 152 -18.54 13.77 0.08
CA ASN A 152 -19.41 12.66 0.47
C ASN A 152 -19.64 12.63 1.99
N ALA A 153 -18.60 12.88 2.79
CA ALA A 153 -18.70 12.96 4.25
C ALA A 153 -19.58 14.14 4.68
N VAL A 154 -19.33 15.34 4.15
CA VAL A 154 -20.14 16.54 4.42
C VAL A 154 -21.59 16.31 4.01
N TYR A 155 -21.82 15.73 2.83
CA TYR A 155 -23.16 15.43 2.34
C TYR A 155 -23.90 14.45 3.25
N GLY A 156 -23.22 13.43 3.76
CA GLY A 156 -23.84 12.44 4.64
C GLY A 156 -24.12 12.95 6.05
N GLU A 157 -23.25 13.81 6.59
CA GLU A 157 -23.32 14.30 7.98
C GLU A 157 -24.19 15.54 8.15
N ALA A 158 -24.24 16.40 7.14
CA ALA A 158 -24.99 17.66 7.15
C ALA A 158 -26.12 17.64 6.11
N ARG A 159 -26.68 16.47 5.80
CA ARG A 159 -27.80 16.36 4.86
C ARG A 159 -29.00 17.13 5.39
N GLY A 160 -29.47 18.11 4.62
CA GLY A 160 -30.63 18.93 4.99
C GLY A 160 -30.30 20.16 5.83
N GLU A 161 -29.02 20.33 6.23
CA GLU A 161 -28.55 21.54 6.86
C GLU A 161 -28.39 22.68 5.84
N PRO A 162 -28.55 23.95 6.27
CA PRO A 162 -28.16 25.11 5.48
C PRO A 162 -26.70 25.03 5.06
N TYR A 163 -26.33 25.77 4.01
CA TYR A 163 -24.96 25.82 3.50
C TYR A 163 -23.92 26.07 4.61
N THR A 164 -24.22 26.96 5.56
CA THR A 164 -23.37 27.25 6.72
C THR A 164 -23.08 26.00 7.57
N GLY A 165 -24.06 25.11 7.75
CA GLY A 165 -23.89 23.86 8.49
C GLY A 165 -23.00 22.85 7.74
N GLN A 166 -23.13 22.77 6.42
CA GLN A 166 -22.25 21.95 5.59
C GLN A 166 -20.79 22.45 5.62
N VAL A 167 -20.61 23.77 5.56
CA VAL A 167 -19.29 24.41 5.71
C VAL A 167 -18.70 24.14 7.09
N ALA A 168 -19.53 24.13 8.15
CA ALA A 168 -19.05 23.81 9.50
C ALA A 168 -18.51 22.38 9.59
N VAL A 169 -19.18 21.39 8.97
CA VAL A 169 -18.68 20.01 8.93
C VAL A 169 -17.38 19.90 8.12
N ALA A 170 -17.30 20.55 6.96
CA ALA A 170 -16.07 20.60 6.16
C ALA A 170 -14.92 21.24 6.95
N ALA A 171 -15.19 22.33 7.67
CA ALA A 171 -14.21 23.00 8.51
C ALA A 171 -13.71 22.11 9.66
N VAL A 172 -14.56 21.27 10.25
CA VAL A 172 -14.11 20.29 11.26
C VAL A 172 -13.16 19.26 10.66
N ILE A 173 -13.42 18.77 9.45
CA ILE A 173 -12.51 17.84 8.74
C ILE A 173 -11.14 18.51 8.53
N LEU A 174 -11.12 19.76 8.09
CA LEU A 174 -9.88 20.52 7.87
C LEU A 174 -9.16 20.84 9.20
N ASN A 175 -9.88 21.21 10.25
CA ASN A 175 -9.29 21.47 11.57
C ASN A 175 -8.65 20.21 12.18
N ARG A 176 -9.24 19.03 11.93
CA ARG A 176 -8.61 17.75 12.33
C ARG A 176 -7.37 17.48 11.50
N LEU A 177 -7.40 17.75 10.20
CA LEU A 177 -6.25 17.58 9.32
C LEU A 177 -5.02 18.40 9.79
N ASP A 178 -5.25 19.62 10.29
CA ASP A 178 -4.21 20.54 10.78
C ASP A 178 -3.73 20.22 12.20
N SER A 179 -4.39 19.31 12.91
CA SER A 179 -4.08 18.98 14.30
C SER A 179 -3.16 17.77 14.41
N ALA A 180 -2.11 17.90 15.22
CA ALA A 180 -1.17 16.81 15.50
C ALA A 180 -1.80 15.61 16.23
N THR A 181 -3.00 15.78 16.81
CA THR A 181 -3.74 14.73 17.53
C THR A 181 -4.46 13.77 16.59
N PHE A 182 -4.72 14.19 15.35
CA PHE A 182 -5.51 13.44 14.38
C PHE A 182 -4.64 13.02 13.19
N PRO A 183 -5.11 12.07 12.35
CA PRO A 183 -4.43 11.71 11.13
C PRO A 183 -4.29 12.92 10.19
N ASN A 184 -3.10 13.11 9.63
CA ASN A 184 -2.76 14.21 8.73
C ASN A 184 -3.20 13.99 7.27
N THR A 185 -4.24 13.17 7.03
CA THR A 185 -4.79 12.96 5.69
C THR A 185 -6.32 12.95 5.73
N ILE A 186 -6.98 13.47 4.69
CA ILE A 186 -8.45 13.57 4.60
C ILE A 186 -9.12 12.21 4.83
N SER A 187 -8.60 11.14 4.23
CA SER A 187 -9.07 9.79 4.50
C SER A 187 -8.92 9.38 5.96
N GLY A 188 -7.76 9.65 6.57
CA GLY A 188 -7.52 9.26 7.96
C GLY A 188 -8.53 9.92 8.88
N VAL A 189 -8.77 11.22 8.69
CA VAL A 189 -9.79 11.98 9.42
C VAL A 189 -11.19 11.44 9.18
N ILE A 190 -11.54 11.11 7.94
CA ILE A 190 -12.91 10.67 7.56
C ILE A 190 -13.21 9.25 8.06
N PHE A 191 -12.22 8.35 8.02
CA PHE A 191 -12.38 6.95 8.40
C PHE A 191 -12.06 6.66 9.88
N GLU A 192 -11.74 7.69 10.67
CA GLU A 192 -11.50 7.51 12.10
C GLU A 192 -12.73 6.90 12.81
N PRO A 193 -12.52 5.99 13.79
CA PRO A 193 -13.63 5.35 14.49
C PRO A 193 -14.57 6.38 15.14
N ARG A 194 -15.84 6.33 14.73
CA ARG A 194 -16.91 7.25 15.19
C ARG A 194 -16.70 8.72 14.80
N ALA A 195 -15.81 9.02 13.86
CA ALA A 195 -15.56 10.39 13.42
C ALA A 195 -16.67 10.94 12.52
N PHE A 196 -17.23 10.10 11.65
CA PHE A 196 -18.37 10.40 10.78
C PHE A 196 -19.25 9.15 10.58
N THR A 197 -20.54 9.29 10.82
CA THR A 197 -21.56 8.22 10.68
C THR A 197 -21.80 7.78 9.23
N ALA A 198 -21.69 8.68 8.26
CA ALA A 198 -21.97 8.41 6.84
C ALA A 198 -21.05 7.35 6.20
N VAL A 199 -19.87 7.12 6.79
CA VAL A 199 -18.86 6.18 6.29
C VAL A 199 -19.10 4.75 6.75
N LEU A 200 -19.75 4.57 7.91
CA LEU A 200 -20.11 3.26 8.46
C LEU A 200 -21.13 2.52 7.58
N MET A 201 -21.97 3.27 6.86
CA MET A 201 -23.04 2.72 6.00
C MET A 201 -22.52 2.17 4.66
N ALA A 202 -21.34 2.59 4.19
CA ALA A 202 -20.78 2.15 2.91
C ALA A 202 -20.14 0.75 2.96
N LYS A 203 -20.01 0.13 4.15
CA LYS A 203 -19.47 -1.22 4.33
C LYS A 203 -20.56 -2.31 4.44
N SER A 204 -21.84 -1.92 4.39
CA SER A 204 -22.98 -2.81 4.65
C SER A 204 -24.04 -2.84 3.55
N GLY A 205 -23.70 -2.44 2.32
CA GLY A 205 -24.57 -2.50 1.14
C GLY A 205 -23.98 -3.40 0.06
#